data_AF-A0A6G2X7Q0-F1
#
_entry.id   AF-A0A6G2X7Q0-F1
#
_cell.length_a   1.000
_cell.length_b   1.000
_cell.length_c   1.000
_cell.angle_alpha   90.00
_cell.angle_beta   90.00
_cell.angle_gamma   90.00
#
_symmetry.space_group_name_H-M   'P 1'
#
loop_
_entity.id
_entity.type
_entity.pdbx_description
1 polymer ?
#
loop_
_entity_poly.entity_id
_entity_poly.type
_entity_poly.pdbx_seq_one_letter_code
_entity_poly.pdbx_strand_id
1 'polypeptide(L)'
;MGTAGEYRIAALGAEHARQVLTAYQLGVDEGNAAFETTAPPWEEFDAAELPRHRHAALDDSGRVLGRVAAVPVSDRCACAGVVEHSMCVSLLGLLLSARSCSQAP
;
A
#
# COMPACT_ATOMS: atom_id res chain seq x y z
N MET A 1 -4.87 -27.41 2.08
CA MET A 1 -3.83 -26.39 1.80
C MET A 1 -4.12 -25.88 0.40
N GLY A 2 -4.91 -24.81 0.29
CA GLY A 2 -5.40 -24.33 -0.99
C GLY A 2 -4.24 -23.91 -1.87
N THR A 3 -4.27 -24.30 -3.14
CA THR A 3 -3.40 -23.74 -4.18
C THR A 3 -3.58 -22.22 -4.15
N ALA A 4 -2.58 -21.50 -3.63
CA ALA A 4 -2.51 -20.06 -3.83
C ALA A 4 -2.60 -19.86 -5.34
N GLY A 5 -3.63 -19.15 -5.81
CA GLY A 5 -3.72 -18.74 -7.20
C GLY A 5 -2.42 -18.08 -7.60
N GLU A 6 -1.97 -18.30 -8.83
CA GLU A 6 -0.76 -17.66 -9.32
C GLU A 6 -0.89 -16.15 -9.11
N TYR A 7 0.11 -15.58 -8.44
CA TYR A 7 0.22 -14.15 -8.25
C TYR A 7 1.61 -13.72 -8.69
N ARG A 8 1.68 -12.55 -9.33
CA ARG A 8 2.94 -11.94 -9.75
C ARG A 8 3.17 -10.64 -9.01
N ILE A 9 4.44 -10.34 -8.74
CA ILE A 9 4.85 -9.04 -8.23
C ILE A 9 5.27 -8.16 -9.40
N ALA A 10 4.72 -6.95 -9.47
CA ALA A 10 5.04 -5.96 -10.49
C ALA A 10 5.41 -4.61 -9.87
N ALA A 11 6.18 -3.81 -10.60
CA ALA A 11 6.40 -2.42 -10.24
C ALA A 11 5.06 -1.67 -10.23
N LEU A 12 4.86 -0.84 -9.21
CA LEU A 12 3.63 -0.08 -9.06
C LEU A 12 3.65 1.16 -9.98
N GLY A 13 2.89 1.10 -11.08
CA GLY A 13 2.66 2.19 -12.04
C GLY A 13 1.22 2.70 -12.08
N ALA A 14 0.99 3.73 -12.90
CA ALA A 14 -0.28 4.45 -13.06
C ALA A 14 -1.46 3.56 -13.49
N GLU A 15 -1.18 2.45 -14.17
CA GLU A 15 -2.15 1.43 -14.53
C GLU A 15 -2.83 0.80 -13.30
N HIS A 16 -2.18 0.82 -12.13
CA HIS A 16 -2.71 0.30 -10.87
C HIS A 16 -3.41 1.38 -10.03
N ALA A 17 -3.31 2.66 -10.41
CA ALA A 17 -3.67 3.81 -9.59
C ALA A 17 -5.07 3.71 -8.98
N ARG A 18 -6.06 3.39 -9.80
CA ARG A 18 -7.45 3.30 -9.37
C ARG A 18 -7.64 2.26 -8.24
N GLN A 19 -7.06 1.06 -8.41
CA GLN A 19 -7.22 -0.03 -7.45
C GLN A 19 -6.44 0.25 -6.17
N VAL A 20 -5.25 0.85 -6.29
CA VAL A 20 -4.40 1.24 -5.16
C VAL A 20 -5.07 2.32 -4.32
N LEU A 21 -5.57 3.40 -4.93
CA LEU A 21 -6.24 4.49 -4.21
C LEU A 21 -7.57 4.03 -3.59
N THR A 22 -8.29 3.12 -4.24
CA THR A 22 -9.49 2.50 -3.65
C THR A 22 -9.13 1.73 -2.38
N ALA A 23 -8.06 0.94 -2.41
CA ALA A 23 -7.61 0.19 -1.24
C ALA A 23 -7.06 1.10 -0.13
N TYR A 24 -6.40 2.20 -0.51
CA TYR A 24 -5.95 3.24 0.42
C TYR A 24 -7.12 3.89 1.15
N GLN A 25 -8.13 4.37 0.41
CA GLN A 25 -9.32 5.00 0.99
C GLN A 25 -10.07 4.03 1.91
N LEU A 26 -10.18 2.76 1.52
CA LEU A 26 -10.78 1.73 2.38
C LEU A 26 -10.01 1.59 3.70
N GLY A 27 -8.68 1.59 3.65
CA GLY A 27 -7.84 1.58 4.86
C GLY A 27 -8.04 2.81 5.75
N VAL A 28 -8.22 3.99 5.15
CA VAL A 28 -8.55 5.23 5.85
C VAL A 28 -9.94 5.16 6.51
N ASP A 29 -10.95 4.72 5.76
CA ASP A 29 -12.34 4.60 6.23
C ASP A 29 -12.47 3.59 7.38
N GLU A 30 -11.68 2.51 7.33
CA GLU A 30 -11.61 1.50 8.38
C GLU A 30 -10.80 1.95 9.61
N GLY A 31 -10.13 3.11 9.56
CA GLY A 31 -9.24 3.60 10.61
C GLY A 31 -7.95 2.79 10.76
N ASN A 32 -7.58 2.04 9.73
CA ASN A 32 -6.42 1.14 9.70
C ASN A 32 -5.19 1.77 9.03
N ALA A 33 -5.34 2.82 8.23
CA ALA A 33 -4.28 3.39 7.41
C ALA A 33 -4.28 4.92 7.47
N ALA A 34 -3.15 5.48 7.90
CA ALA A 34 -2.79 6.89 7.91
C ALA A 34 -3.55 7.81 8.90
N PHE A 35 -2.88 8.87 9.32
CA PHE A 35 -3.50 10.02 10.02
C PHE A 35 -4.36 10.89 9.09
N GLU A 36 -4.43 10.50 7.81
CA GLU A 36 -5.15 11.19 6.75
C GLU A 36 -6.61 10.73 6.71
N THR A 37 -7.51 11.63 6.31
CA THR A 37 -8.95 11.36 6.24
C THR A 37 -9.44 10.99 4.84
N THR A 38 -8.59 11.16 3.81
CA THR A 38 -8.90 10.81 2.42
C THR A 38 -7.64 10.33 1.70
N ALA A 39 -7.78 9.39 0.77
CA ALA A 39 -6.70 9.01 -0.12
C ALA A 39 -6.26 10.21 -0.98
N PRO A 40 -4.94 10.44 -1.13
CA PRO A 40 -4.45 11.53 -1.97
C PRO A 40 -4.71 11.26 -3.46
N PRO A 41 -4.63 12.30 -4.32
CA PRO A 41 -4.52 12.13 -5.75
C PRO A 41 -3.35 11.21 -6.15
N TRP A 42 -3.45 10.58 -7.32
CA TRP A 42 -2.42 9.64 -7.77
C TRP A 42 -1.04 10.31 -7.90
N GLU A 43 -0.99 11.53 -8.41
CA GLU A 43 0.26 12.27 -8.64
C GLU A 43 0.99 12.55 -7.33
N GLU A 44 0.25 12.85 -6.27
CA GLU A 44 0.80 13.09 -4.93
C GLU A 44 1.29 11.79 -4.30
N PHE A 45 0.52 10.71 -4.43
CA PHE A 45 0.93 9.37 -4.01
C PHE A 45 2.21 8.92 -4.73
N ASP A 46 2.25 9.04 -6.06
CA ASP A 46 3.37 8.63 -6.90
C ASP A 46 4.65 9.40 -6.58
N ALA A 47 4.53 10.70 -6.25
CA ALA A 47 5.65 11.55 -5.89
C ALA A 47 6.20 11.30 -4.48
N ALA A 48 5.34 10.90 -3.53
CA ALA A 48 5.74 10.61 -2.15
C ALA A 48 6.49 9.28 -2.03
N GLU A 49 6.13 8.29 -2.86
CA GLU A 49 6.63 6.92 -2.78
C GLU A 49 7.96 6.73 -3.53
N LEU A 50 8.91 6.03 -2.91
CA LEU A 50 10.21 5.74 -3.52
C LEU A 50 10.05 4.85 -4.76
N PRO A 51 10.48 5.27 -5.96
CA PRO A 51 10.19 4.55 -7.22
C PRO A 51 10.69 3.10 -7.27
N ARG A 52 11.76 2.77 -6.54
CA ARG A 52 12.33 1.41 -6.47
C ARG A 52 11.77 0.56 -5.33
N HIS A 53 10.96 1.12 -4.45
CA HIS A 53 10.44 0.44 -3.26
C HIS A 53 8.92 0.35 -3.26
N ARG A 54 8.30 0.37 -4.45
CA ARG A 54 6.85 0.29 -4.63
C ARG A 54 6.46 -0.86 -5.55
N HIS A 55 5.63 -1.76 -5.05
CA HIS A 55 5.21 -2.96 -5.77
C HIS A 55 3.73 -3.28 -5.55
N ALA A 56 3.13 -3.90 -6.57
CA ALA A 56 1.79 -4.48 -6.52
C ALA A 56 1.88 -6.00 -6.63
N ALA A 57 1.07 -6.70 -5.84
CA ALA A 57 0.74 -8.10 -6.07
C ALA A 57 -0.47 -8.19 -6.99
N LEU A 58 -0.37 -8.94 -8.08
CA LEU A 58 -1.39 -9.05 -9.12
C LEU A 58 -1.80 -10.50 -9.30
N ASP A 59 -3.08 -10.75 -9.56
CA ASP A 59 -3.53 -12.05 -10.10
C ASP A 59 -3.29 -12.16 -11.62
N ASP A 60 -3.62 -13.31 -12.19
CA ASP A 60 -3.48 -13.60 -13.62
C ASP A 60 -4.28 -12.65 -14.54
N SER A 61 -5.34 -12.04 -14.02
CA SER A 61 -6.13 -11.03 -14.74
C SER A 61 -5.53 -9.63 -14.68
N GLY A 62 -4.45 -9.45 -13.91
CA GLY A 62 -3.82 -8.15 -13.66
C GLY A 62 -4.52 -7.32 -12.58
N ARG A 63 -5.42 -7.91 -11.79
CA ARG A 63 -6.06 -7.21 -10.67
C ARG A 63 -5.12 -7.15 -9.48
N VAL A 64 -5.05 -5.97 -8.86
CA VAL A 64 -4.29 -5.73 -7.63
C VAL A 64 -4.93 -6.49 -6.46
N LEU A 65 -4.13 -7.39 -5.88
CA LEU A 65 -4.40 -8.14 -4.67
C LEU A 65 -3.87 -7.42 -3.42
N GLY A 66 -2.89 -6.53 -3.61
CA GLY A 66 -2.32 -5.72 -2.54
C GLY A 66 -1.14 -4.90 -3.03
N ARG A 67 -0.71 -3.95 -2.20
CA ARG A 67 0.44 -3.08 -2.46
C ARG A 67 1.37 -2.99 -1.27
N VAL A 68 2.60 -2.63 -1.57
CA VAL A 68 3.68 -2.40 -0.62
C VAL A 68 4.48 -1.22 -1.19
N ALA A 69 4.57 -0.11 -0.45
CA ALA A 69 5.34 1.05 -0.87
C ALA A 69 6.02 1.74 0.34
N ALA A 70 7.12 2.45 0.08
CA ALA A 70 7.91 3.09 1.11
C ALA A 70 8.15 4.58 0.79
N VAL A 71 7.94 5.42 1.81
CA VAL A 71 8.16 6.87 1.77
C VAL A 71 9.36 7.24 2.66
N PRO A 72 10.16 8.25 2.30
CA PRO A 72 11.22 8.75 3.19
C PRO A 72 10.59 9.41 4.42
N VAL A 73 11.14 9.15 5.62
CA VAL A 73 10.61 9.77 6.86
C VAL A 73 11.00 11.24 7.00
N SER A 74 12.05 11.68 6.30
CA SER A 74 12.53 13.07 6.33
C SER A 74 13.54 13.34 5.20
N ASP A 75 13.55 14.59 4.70
CA ASP A 75 14.55 15.07 3.73
C ASP A 75 15.89 15.48 4.37
N ARG A 76 16.00 15.43 5.70
CA ARG A 76 17.26 15.77 6.39
C ARG A 76 18.30 14.69 6.09
N CYS A 77 19.52 15.10 5.71
CA CYS A 77 20.63 14.18 5.47
C CYS A 77 20.90 13.22 6.65
N ALA A 78 20.63 13.63 7.88
CA ALA A 78 20.78 12.79 9.07
C ALA A 78 19.82 11.59 9.12
N CYS A 79 18.75 11.60 8.32
CA CYS A 79 17.75 10.53 8.21
C CYS A 79 17.84 9.80 6.86
N ALA A 80 18.90 10.03 6.08
CA ALA A 80 19.08 9.37 4.79
C ALA A 80 19.08 7.84 4.97
N GLY A 81 18.17 7.16 4.28
CA GLY A 81 17.98 5.71 4.36
C GLY A 81 16.93 5.23 5.36
N VAL A 82 16.33 6.11 6.16
CA VAL A 82 15.18 5.78 7.01
C VAL A 82 13.89 5.98 6.21
N VAL A 83 13.06 4.95 6.15
CA VAL A 83 11.79 4.94 5.41
C VAL A 83 10.64 4.50 6.29
N GLU A 84 9.47 5.07 6.06
CA GLU A 84 8.22 4.51 6.53
C GLU A 84 7.67 3.60 5.44
N HIS A 85 7.24 2.40 5.83
CA HIS A 85 6.69 1.43 4.90
C HIS A 85 5.19 1.29 5.12
N SER A 86 4.40 1.44 4.06
CA SER A 86 2.96 1.21 4.08
C SER A 86 2.59 -0.01 3.22
N MET A 87 1.68 -0.85 3.72
CA MET A 87 1.16 -2.00 2.97
C MET A 87 -0.36 -2.06 3.11
N CYS A 88 -1.03 -2.46 2.03
CA CYS A 88 -2.47 -2.65 2.02
C CYS A 88 -2.80 -3.92 1.22
N VAL A 89 -3.71 -4.74 1.73
CA VAL A 89 -4.19 -5.95 1.06
C VAL A 89 -5.60 -5.69 0.54
N SER A 90 -5.80 -5.86 -0.76
CA SER A 90 -7.09 -5.75 -1.43
C SER A 90 -7.78 -7.10 -1.44
N LEU A 91 -8.31 -7.53 -0.30
CA LEU A 91 -9.04 -8.80 -0.23
C LEU A 91 -10.38 -8.68 -0.97
N LEU A 92 -10.60 -9.49 -2.00
CA LEU A 92 -11.95 -9.71 -2.49
C LEU A 92 -12.65 -10.65 -1.49
N GLY A 93 -13.37 -10.07 -0.52
CA GLY A 93 -14.46 -10.76 0.18
C GLY A 93 -14.12 -11.59 1.42
N LEU A 94 -13.38 -11.06 2.40
CA LEU A 94 -13.42 -11.53 3.81
C LEU A 94 -12.77 -10.48 4.74
N LEU A 95 -13.57 -9.96 5.67
CA LEU A 95 -13.12 -9.22 6.85
C LEU A 95 -12.17 -10.11 7.67
N LEU A 96 -10.87 -10.03 7.41
CA LEU A 96 -9.85 -10.54 8.32
C LEU A 96 -9.23 -9.35 9.03
N SER A 97 -9.87 -9.04 10.17
CA SER A 97 -9.36 -8.19 11.24
C SER A 97 -7.93 -8.62 11.60
N ALA A 98 -6.95 -7.93 11.01
CA ALA A 98 -5.57 -7.99 11.46
C ALA A 98 -5.44 -7.05 12.67
N ARG A 99 -5.82 -7.57 13.84
CA ARG A 99 -5.45 -6.99 15.12
C ARG A 99 -3.91 -6.99 15.22
N SER A 100 -3.34 -5.84 15.58
CA SER A 100 -1.98 -5.61 16.13
C SER A 100 -0.85 -5.20 15.16
N CYS A 101 -0.51 -3.90 15.16
CA CYS A 101 0.78 -3.45 15.70
C CYS A 101 0.71 -2.00 16.22
N SER A 102 1.12 -1.86 17.48
CA SER A 102 1.60 -0.65 18.16
C SER A 102 0.58 0.39 18.66
N GLN A 103 -0.04 0.03 19.77
CA GLN A 103 -0.17 0.93 20.90
C GLN A 103 1.24 1.23 21.46
N ALA A 104 1.66 2.50 21.51
CA ALA A 104 2.57 3.08 22.52
C ALA A 104 3.00 4.52 22.15
N PRO A 105 3.16 5.43 23.12
CA PRO A 105 2.34 5.73 24.30
C PRO A 105 1.39 6.93 24.09
#